data_AF-A0A8C8TQD5-F1
#
_entry.id   AF-A0A8C8TQD5-F1
#
_cell.length_a   1.000
_cell.length_b   1.000
_cell.length_c   1.000
_cell.angle_alpha   90.00
_cell.angle_beta   90.00
_cell.angle_gamma   90.00
#
_symmetry.space_group_name_H-M   'P 1'
#
loop_
_entity.id
_entity.type
_entity.pdbx_description
1 polymer ?
#
loop_
_entity_poly.entity_id
_entity_poly.type
_entity_poly.pdbx_seq_one_letter_code
_entity_poly.pdbx_strand_id
1 'polypeptide(L)'
;MPVRVSEFTWQQTPAEVFLSLPLRGVCVRDADVFCGESYLKVNFPPFLFEVFLYAPIDDGSSRAKIGNDMILFTLCKKEPVMWETLSMPSGRNWENIFSEKVKEDGIPAPRSAGSIQISFTPRAFPTALRESQLAEEEEWLHKQAEARRAMSTDLPEFCDLKEEEKNPDWLKEKGNKLFATGNYLAAVDAYNLAIRLNRKIPLLYLNRAACHLKLRNLHKAIEDSSKALELLTPPVSDNASARMKAHVRRGTAFCQLELYVEGLQDYEAALKINPANAFVQKDAEKIRTIIQGTALKSHD
;
A
#
# COMPACT_ATOMS: atom_id res chain seq x y z
N MET A 1 9.70 -4.31 -23.81
CA MET A 1 11.10 -4.75 -23.62
C MET A 1 11.91 -4.19 -24.79
N PRO A 2 13.05 -3.51 -24.56
CA PRO A 2 13.86 -2.99 -25.65
C PRO A 2 14.46 -4.13 -26.49
N VAL A 3 14.53 -3.93 -27.80
CA VAL A 3 15.07 -4.91 -28.75
C VAL A 3 16.59 -4.78 -28.78
N ARG A 4 17.32 -5.85 -28.42
CA ARG A 4 18.79 -5.84 -28.44
C ARG A 4 19.31 -5.88 -29.87
N VAL A 5 20.23 -4.98 -30.20
CA VAL A 5 20.88 -4.93 -31.52
C VAL A 5 22.16 -5.75 -31.49
N SER A 6 22.24 -6.82 -32.28
CA SER A 6 23.44 -7.67 -32.42
C SER A 6 24.19 -7.45 -33.74
N GLU A 7 23.65 -6.63 -34.64
CA GLU A 7 24.27 -6.30 -35.92
C GLU A 7 25.11 -5.02 -35.77
N PHE A 8 26.43 -5.21 -35.66
CA PHE A 8 27.40 -4.12 -35.64
C PHE A 8 28.66 -4.53 -36.41
N THR A 9 29.34 -3.55 -36.98
CA THR A 9 30.63 -3.75 -37.65
C THR A 9 31.70 -2.98 -36.90
N TRP A 10 32.82 -3.64 -36.60
CA TRP A 10 33.94 -2.99 -35.93
C TRP A 10 35.26 -3.27 -36.65
N GLN A 11 36.16 -2.29 -36.57
CA GLN A 11 37.52 -2.33 -37.09
C GLN A 11 38.44 -1.78 -36.01
N GLN A 12 39.73 -2.10 -36.07
CA GLN A 12 40.69 -1.60 -35.09
C GLN A 12 42.04 -1.29 -35.71
N THR A 13 42.73 -0.38 -35.03
CA THR A 13 44.16 -0.14 -35.14
C THR A 13 44.80 -0.45 -33.78
N PRO A 14 46.15 -0.44 -33.68
CA PRO A 14 46.81 -0.59 -32.39
C PRO A 14 46.40 0.49 -31.37
N ALA A 15 45.99 1.69 -31.82
CA ALA A 15 45.65 2.81 -30.94
C ALA A 15 44.15 3.09 -30.82
N GLU A 16 43.33 2.75 -31.83
CA GLU A 16 41.92 3.14 -31.90
C GLU A 16 41.02 1.97 -32.31
N VAL A 17 39.76 2.01 -31.88
CA VAL A 17 38.70 1.09 -32.31
C VAL A 17 37.60 1.88 -32.98
N PHE A 18 37.25 1.45 -34.19
CA PHE A 18 36.14 1.99 -34.95
C PHE A 18 34.95 1.05 -34.81
N LEU A 19 33.85 1.51 -34.22
CA LEU A 19 32.60 0.75 -34.13
C LEU A 19 31.52 1.48 -34.91
N SER A 20 30.80 0.75 -35.74
CA SER A 20 29.73 1.26 -36.59
C SER A 20 28.42 0.54 -36.29
N LEU A 21 27.42 1.31 -35.87
CA LEU A 21 26.09 0.85 -35.49
C LEU A 21 25.03 1.44 -36.45
N PRO A 22 24.27 0.64 -37.18
CA PRO A 22 23.18 1.13 -38.02
C PRO A 22 21.95 1.51 -37.18
N LEU A 23 21.40 2.71 -37.39
CA LEU A 23 20.26 3.29 -36.65
C LEU A 23 18.88 2.83 -37.14
N ARG A 24 18.81 1.99 -38.19
CA ARG A 24 17.56 1.39 -38.73
C ARG A 24 16.41 2.41 -38.92
N GLY A 25 16.71 3.63 -39.33
CA GLY A 25 15.71 4.68 -39.60
C GLY A 25 15.22 5.47 -38.38
N VAL A 26 15.85 5.31 -37.21
CA VAL A 26 15.55 6.11 -36.01
C VAL A 26 16.19 7.50 -36.09
N CYS A 27 15.46 8.53 -35.68
CA CYS A 27 15.93 9.91 -35.73
C CYS A 27 17.07 10.15 -34.73
N VAL A 28 18.10 10.89 -35.14
CA VAL A 28 19.31 11.20 -34.35
C VAL A 28 19.00 11.86 -33.00
N ARG A 29 17.85 12.53 -32.88
CA ARG A 29 17.44 13.25 -31.65
C ARG A 29 17.02 12.33 -30.52
N ASP A 30 16.64 11.10 -30.83
CA ASP A 30 16.11 10.13 -29.87
C ASP A 30 17.17 9.07 -29.48
N ALA A 31 18.42 9.26 -29.92
CA ALA A 31 19.53 8.37 -29.64
C ALA A 31 20.39 8.90 -28.48
N ASP A 32 20.35 8.21 -27.34
CA ASP A 32 21.20 8.46 -26.19
C ASP A 32 22.44 7.55 -26.25
N VAL A 33 23.62 8.16 -26.20
CA VAL A 33 24.91 7.46 -26.18
C VAL A 33 25.56 7.64 -24.81
N PHE A 34 25.93 6.54 -24.18
CA PHE A 34 26.72 6.50 -22.96
C PHE A 34 28.02 5.72 -23.21
N CYS A 35 29.15 6.40 -23.04
CA CYS A 35 30.48 5.83 -23.12
C CYS A 35 31.14 5.93 -21.74
N GLY A 36 31.74 4.84 -21.28
CA GLY A 36 32.58 4.80 -20.10
C GLY A 36 33.84 3.99 -20.39
N GLU A 37 34.73 3.90 -19.42
CA GLU A 37 36.07 3.31 -19.63
C GLU A 37 36.05 1.87 -20.16
N SER A 38 35.07 1.05 -19.77
CA SER A 38 34.98 -0.36 -20.18
C SER A 38 33.61 -0.75 -20.73
N TYR A 39 32.72 0.22 -20.93
CA TYR A 39 31.32 -0.03 -21.23
C TYR A 39 30.76 0.99 -22.21
N LEU A 40 30.04 0.50 -23.21
CA LEU A 40 29.37 1.31 -24.22
C LEU A 40 27.90 0.92 -24.27
N LYS A 41 27.03 1.92 -24.14
CA LYS A 41 25.58 1.76 -24.24
C LYS A 41 25.01 2.79 -25.19
N VAL A 42 24.15 2.34 -26.10
CA VAL A 42 23.41 3.21 -27.01
C VAL A 42 21.95 2.84 -26.94
N ASN A 43 21.12 3.80 -26.54
CA ASN A 43 19.68 3.63 -26.45
C ASN A 43 19.01 4.48 -27.52
N PHE A 44 18.29 3.84 -28.44
CA PHE A 44 17.53 4.52 -29.48
C PHE A 44 16.19 3.78 -29.65
N PRO A 45 15.12 4.23 -28.98
CA PRO A 45 13.87 3.47 -28.86
C PRO A 45 13.31 3.02 -30.23
N PRO A 46 12.89 1.74 -30.37
CA PRO A 46 12.75 0.70 -29.35
C PRO A 46 14.03 -0.14 -29.12
N PHE A 47 15.18 0.23 -29.68
CA PHE A 47 16.41 -0.55 -29.70
C PHE A 47 17.38 -0.16 -28.58
N LEU A 48 18.14 -1.15 -28.10
CA LEU A 48 19.22 -0.98 -27.14
C LEU A 48 20.45 -1.75 -27.60
N PHE A 49 21.59 -1.08 -27.64
CA PHE A 49 22.90 -1.67 -27.83
C PHE A 49 23.71 -1.53 -26.54
N GLU A 50 24.33 -2.63 -26.12
CA GLU A 50 25.11 -2.72 -24.88
C GLU A 50 26.30 -3.64 -25.11
N VAL A 51 27.51 -3.13 -24.91
CA VAL A 51 28.76 -3.87 -25.04
C VAL A 51 29.72 -3.52 -23.91
N PHE A 52 30.29 -4.56 -23.30
CA PHE A 52 31.48 -4.44 -22.47
C PHE A 52 32.71 -4.60 -23.34
N LEU A 53 33.60 -3.61 -23.31
CA LEU A 53 34.82 -3.58 -24.12
C LEU A 53 35.86 -4.54 -23.55
N TYR A 54 36.71 -5.08 -24.42
CA TYR A 54 37.78 -6.00 -24.02
C TYR A 54 38.79 -5.37 -23.05
N ALA A 55 39.17 -4.11 -23.29
CA ALA A 55 40.15 -3.37 -22.50
C ALA A 55 39.67 -1.92 -22.28
N PRO A 56 40.17 -1.23 -21.25
CA PRO A 56 39.77 0.14 -20.97
C PRO A 56 40.16 1.10 -22.08
N ILE A 57 39.24 1.99 -22.44
CA ILE A 57 39.41 3.09 -23.39
C ILE A 57 39.51 4.43 -22.64
N ASP A 58 40.18 5.39 -23.28
CA ASP A 58 40.25 6.76 -22.82
C ASP A 58 38.99 7.53 -23.26
N ASP A 59 38.10 7.83 -22.33
CA ASP A 59 36.83 8.51 -22.60
C ASP A 59 37.07 9.94 -23.14
N GLY A 60 38.12 10.62 -22.67
CA GLY A 60 38.43 12.00 -23.06
C GLY A 60 38.86 12.15 -24.53
N SER A 61 39.51 11.15 -25.09
CA SER A 61 39.98 11.16 -26.49
C SER A 61 39.01 10.47 -27.46
N SER A 62 38.04 9.72 -26.92
CA SER A 62 37.06 8.97 -27.70
C SER A 62 35.96 9.89 -28.25
N ARG A 63 35.52 9.63 -29.48
CA ARG A 63 34.53 10.46 -30.18
C ARG A 63 33.43 9.61 -30.79
N ALA A 64 32.18 10.03 -30.61
CA ALA A 64 31.03 9.46 -31.30
C ALA A 64 30.48 10.46 -32.32
N LYS A 65 30.34 10.03 -33.57
CA LYS A 65 29.70 10.80 -34.64
C LYS A 65 28.40 10.10 -35.02
N ILE A 66 27.31 10.84 -34.96
CA ILE A 66 25.98 10.34 -35.35
C ILE A 66 25.59 11.03 -36.66
N GLY A 67 25.37 10.26 -37.73
CA GLY A 67 25.00 10.80 -39.03
C GLY A 67 24.82 9.73 -40.11
N ASN A 68 24.03 10.03 -41.14
CA ASN A 68 23.77 9.13 -42.28
C ASN A 68 23.25 7.74 -41.87
N ASP A 69 22.22 7.70 -41.01
CA ASP A 69 21.61 6.47 -40.48
C ASP A 69 22.58 5.51 -39.76
N MET A 70 23.75 6.00 -39.34
CA MET A 70 24.76 5.23 -38.61
C MET A 70 25.35 6.05 -37.45
N ILE A 71 25.72 5.34 -36.38
CA ILE A 71 26.59 5.87 -35.33
C ILE A 71 27.98 5.29 -35.54
N LEU A 72 28.97 6.18 -35.70
CA LEU A 72 30.37 5.85 -35.80
C LEU A 72 31.08 6.25 -34.51
N PHE A 73 31.62 5.27 -33.80
CA PHE A 73 32.48 5.46 -32.64
C PHE A 73 33.93 5.36 -33.05
N THR A 74 34.74 6.30 -32.58
CA THR A 74 36.20 6.28 -32.62
C THR A 74 36.66 6.25 -31.17
N LEU A 75 36.95 5.04 -30.66
CA LEU A 75 37.33 4.82 -29.27
C LEU A 75 38.86 4.72 -29.17
N CYS A 76 39.49 5.53 -28.34
CA CYS A 76 40.94 5.50 -28.16
C CYS A 76 41.30 4.48 -27.07
N LYS A 77 42.17 3.52 -27.37
CA LYS A 77 42.63 2.51 -26.40
C LYS A 77 43.60 3.15 -25.41
N LYS A 78 43.46 2.80 -24.13
CA LYS A 78 44.41 3.23 -23.08
C LYS A 78 45.76 2.53 -23.21
N GLU A 79 45.74 1.29 -23.68
CA GLU A 79 46.92 0.48 -23.97
C GLU A 79 46.94 0.10 -25.45
N PRO A 80 48.08 0.26 -26.16
CA PRO A 80 48.16 -0.01 -27.59
C PRO A 80 48.24 -1.52 -27.87
N VAL A 81 47.12 -2.23 -27.69
CA VAL A 81 47.00 -3.68 -27.83
C VAL A 81 45.94 -4.03 -28.87
N MET A 82 46.21 -5.00 -29.75
CA MET A 82 45.23 -5.52 -30.70
C MET A 82 44.24 -6.44 -29.97
N TRP A 83 42.94 -6.20 -30.13
CA TRP A 83 41.88 -6.97 -29.48
C TRP A 83 41.49 -8.16 -30.35
N GLU A 84 41.41 -9.37 -29.77
CA GLU A 84 40.94 -10.54 -30.53
C GLU A 84 39.41 -10.53 -30.70
N THR A 85 38.69 -9.97 -29.72
CA THR A 85 37.23 -9.78 -29.74
C THR A 85 36.88 -8.38 -29.21
N LEU A 86 35.78 -7.78 -29.70
CA LEU A 86 35.31 -6.47 -29.20
C LEU A 86 34.83 -6.57 -27.75
N SER A 87 34.21 -7.69 -27.40
CA SER A 87 33.74 -8.02 -26.06
C SER A 87 34.51 -9.19 -25.47
N MET A 88 34.74 -9.17 -24.16
CA MET A 88 35.27 -10.34 -23.44
C MET A 88 34.39 -11.57 -23.75
N PRO A 89 34.96 -12.72 -24.15
CA PRO A 89 34.20 -13.95 -24.21
C PRO A 89 33.66 -14.22 -22.81
N SER A 90 32.34 -14.22 -22.70
CA SER A 90 31.59 -14.43 -21.47
C SER A 90 31.86 -15.83 -20.93
N GLY A 91 32.94 -15.96 -20.16
CA GLY A 91 33.28 -17.11 -19.33
C GLY A 91 32.85 -16.94 -17.86
N ARG A 92 31.96 -16.00 -17.56
CA ARG A 92 31.26 -15.97 -16.26
C ARG A 92 29.76 -16.00 -16.51
N ASN A 93 29.19 -17.17 -16.27
CA ASN A 93 27.77 -17.37 -16.01
C ASN A 93 27.28 -16.29 -15.05
N TRP A 94 26.30 -15.51 -15.50
CA TRP A 94 25.64 -14.44 -14.75
C TRP A 94 24.74 -14.95 -13.62
N GLU A 95 24.69 -16.27 -13.39
CA GLU A 95 23.90 -16.91 -12.32
C GLU A 95 24.64 -16.99 -10.96
N ASN A 96 25.94 -16.66 -10.90
CA ASN A 96 26.76 -16.87 -9.70
C ASN A 96 27.18 -15.61 -8.92
N ILE A 97 26.59 -14.43 -9.22
CA ILE A 97 26.90 -13.18 -8.47
C ILE A 97 26.52 -13.26 -6.98
N PHE A 98 25.56 -14.11 -6.60
CA PHE A 98 25.14 -14.27 -5.20
C PHE A 98 25.82 -15.43 -4.46
N SER A 99 26.85 -16.08 -5.03
CA SER A 99 27.46 -17.27 -4.40
C SER A 99 28.99 -17.28 -4.33
N GLU A 100 29.67 -16.19 -4.69
CA GLU A 100 31.06 -15.99 -4.25
C GLU A 100 31.05 -15.31 -2.87
N LYS A 101 31.37 -16.07 -1.82
CA LYS A 101 31.75 -15.53 -0.50
C LYS A 101 32.80 -14.45 -0.73
N VAL A 102 32.43 -13.21 -0.47
CA VAL A 102 33.37 -12.09 -0.37
C VAL A 102 34.46 -12.51 0.62
N LYS A 103 35.69 -12.68 0.14
CA LYS A 103 36.85 -12.86 1.03
C LYS A 103 36.93 -11.62 1.92
N GLU A 104 36.91 -11.85 3.23
CA GLU A 104 36.92 -10.80 4.28
C GLU A 104 38.22 -9.97 4.33
N ASP A 105 39.21 -10.29 3.49
CA ASP A 105 40.49 -9.59 3.42
C ASP A 105 40.39 -8.34 2.54
N GLY A 106 39.71 -7.30 3.02
CA GLY A 106 39.70 -6.01 2.32
C GLY A 106 38.71 -4.95 2.80
N ILE A 107 38.04 -5.13 3.93
CA ILE A 107 37.19 -4.07 4.48
C ILE A 107 38.08 -3.14 5.30
N PRO A 108 38.40 -1.91 4.84
CA PRO A 108 39.09 -0.95 5.68
C PRO A 108 38.22 -0.66 6.92
N ALA A 109 38.87 -0.56 8.08
CA ALA A 109 38.19 -0.35 9.35
C ALA A 109 37.20 0.85 9.26
N PRO A 110 35.99 0.75 9.85
CA PRO A 110 35.06 1.86 9.89
C PRO A 110 35.73 3.10 10.46
N ARG A 111 35.58 4.23 9.76
CA ARG A 111 36.12 5.53 10.19
C ARG A 111 35.61 5.84 11.60
N SER A 112 36.46 6.37 12.47
CA SER A 112 36.03 6.80 13.81
C SER A 112 34.96 7.89 13.70
N ALA A 113 33.97 7.83 14.59
CA ALA A 113 32.86 8.80 14.60
C ALA A 113 33.39 10.20 14.94
N GLY A 114 33.49 11.05 13.92
CA GLY A 114 33.79 12.47 14.06
C GLY A 114 32.52 13.31 13.97
N SER A 115 32.35 14.27 14.89
CA SER A 115 31.30 15.27 14.79
C SER A 115 31.67 16.29 13.72
N ILE A 116 31.06 16.19 12.54
CA ILE A 116 31.21 17.17 11.47
C ILE A 116 30.31 18.35 11.80
N GLN A 117 30.89 19.53 12.00
CA GLN A 117 30.14 20.79 12.06
C GLN A 117 29.71 21.16 10.63
N ILE A 118 28.48 20.79 10.29
CA ILE A 118 27.88 21.12 8.99
C ILE A 118 27.38 22.56 9.07
N SER A 119 28.10 23.48 8.43
CA SER A 119 27.58 24.83 8.17
C SER A 119 26.80 24.81 6.86
N PHE A 120 25.48 24.85 6.96
CA PHE A 120 24.62 24.97 5.80
C PHE A 120 24.75 26.38 5.25
N THR A 121 25.25 26.51 4.03
CA THR A 121 25.08 27.75 3.27
C THR A 121 23.57 27.95 3.07
N PRO A 122 23.02 29.13 3.43
CA PRO A 122 21.61 29.39 3.21
C PRO A 122 21.35 29.28 1.71
N ARG A 123 20.38 28.44 1.34
CA ARG A 123 19.97 28.23 -0.05
C ARG A 123 19.19 29.45 -0.52
N ALA A 124 19.88 30.55 -0.77
CA ALA A 124 19.32 31.70 -1.44
C ALA A 124 19.38 31.43 -2.95
N PHE A 125 18.33 30.82 -3.47
CA PHE A 125 18.03 31.03 -4.89
C PHE A 125 17.49 32.44 -5.01
N PRO A 126 18.15 33.36 -5.74
CA PRO A 126 17.52 34.61 -6.13
C PRO A 126 16.46 34.27 -7.18
N THR A 127 15.33 33.74 -6.72
CA THR A 127 14.15 33.59 -7.57
C THR A 127 13.63 35.00 -7.81
N ALA A 128 13.63 35.45 -9.06
CA ALA A 128 12.89 36.64 -9.43
C ALA A 128 11.46 36.49 -8.89
N LEU A 129 10.95 37.52 -8.20
CA LEU A 129 9.62 37.60 -7.61
C LEU A 129 8.54 37.25 -8.64
N ARG A 130 8.27 35.96 -8.78
CA ARG A 130 7.13 35.38 -9.46
C ARG A 130 6.63 34.32 -8.49
N GLU A 131 5.68 34.76 -7.68
CA GLU A 131 4.75 33.99 -6.87
C GLU A 131 5.39 32.77 -6.19
N SER A 132 6.00 33.03 -5.03
CA SER A 132 6.47 31.97 -4.14
C SER A 132 5.28 31.15 -3.65
N GLN A 133 5.06 29.97 -4.23
CA GLN A 133 4.07 28.98 -3.78
C GLN A 133 4.50 28.25 -2.50
N LEU A 134 5.55 28.70 -1.81
CA LEU A 134 6.04 28.05 -0.59
C LEU A 134 4.99 28.06 0.52
N ALA A 135 4.25 29.16 0.69
CA ALA A 135 3.18 29.21 1.68
C ALA A 135 2.05 28.21 1.34
N GLU A 136 1.71 28.07 0.06
CA GLU A 136 0.69 27.12 -0.40
C GLU A 136 1.15 25.66 -0.25
N GLU A 137 2.43 25.37 -0.53
CA GLU A 137 3.04 24.06 -0.32
C GLU A 137 3.14 23.70 1.17
N GLU A 138 3.55 24.66 2.02
CA GLU A 138 3.59 24.49 3.47
C GLU A 138 2.19 24.29 4.05
N GLU A 139 1.20 25.06 3.61
CA GLU A 139 -0.19 24.85 3.98
C GLU A 139 -0.72 23.49 3.52
N TRP A 140 -0.36 23.05 2.31
CA TRP A 140 -0.76 21.74 1.80
C TRP A 140 -0.11 20.61 2.60
N LEU A 141 1.18 20.72 2.93
CA LEU A 141 1.89 19.78 3.79
C LEU A 141 1.33 19.79 5.22
N HIS A 142 0.99 20.96 5.76
CA HIS A 142 0.32 21.09 7.05
C HIS A 142 -1.05 20.45 7.04
N LYS A 143 -1.89 20.72 6.03
CA LYS A 143 -3.21 20.09 5.86
C LYS A 143 -3.08 18.57 5.71
N GLN A 144 -2.06 18.09 5.02
CA GLN A 144 -1.82 16.66 4.85
C GLN A 144 -1.27 16.00 6.13
N ALA A 145 -0.39 16.69 6.86
CA ALA A 145 0.12 16.25 8.16
C ALA A 145 -0.98 16.29 9.23
N GLU A 146 -1.87 17.28 9.21
CA GLU A 146 -3.05 17.37 10.08
C GLU A 146 -4.08 16.30 9.71
N ALA A 147 -4.33 16.03 8.43
CA ALA A 147 -5.18 14.92 8.01
C ALA A 147 -4.59 13.57 8.44
N ARG A 148 -3.27 13.38 8.29
CA ARG A 148 -2.55 12.20 8.81
C ARG A 148 -2.61 12.13 10.32
N ARG A 149 -2.44 13.24 11.04
CA ARG A 149 -2.57 13.32 12.50
C ARG A 149 -4.00 13.19 12.97
N ALA A 150 -5.03 13.53 12.20
CA ALA A 150 -6.44 13.33 12.55
C ALA A 150 -6.87 11.87 12.26
N MET A 151 -6.26 11.24 11.27
CA MET A 151 -6.36 9.80 11.06
C MET A 151 -5.54 9.01 12.09
N SER A 152 -4.38 9.53 12.49
CA SER A 152 -3.47 9.02 13.53
C SER A 152 -3.60 9.80 14.83
N THR A 153 -4.77 10.42 15.12
CA THR A 153 -5.08 10.87 16.50
C THR A 153 -5.45 9.61 17.25
N ASP A 154 -4.41 8.80 17.35
CA ASP A 154 -4.20 7.68 18.18
C ASP A 154 -4.34 8.24 19.58
N LEU A 155 -5.32 7.70 20.30
CA LEU A 155 -5.24 7.78 21.74
C LEU A 155 -3.86 7.23 22.14
N PRO A 156 -3.20 7.80 23.16
CA PRO A 156 -1.97 7.25 23.74
C PRO A 156 -2.01 5.73 23.97
N GLU A 157 -3.21 5.15 24.07
CA GLU A 157 -3.51 3.71 24.16
C GLU A 157 -2.98 2.85 22.99
N PHE A 158 -2.69 3.39 21.80
CA PHE A 158 -2.16 2.59 20.68
C PHE A 158 -0.63 2.48 20.67
N CYS A 159 0.09 3.38 21.33
CA CYS A 159 1.55 3.37 21.37
C CYS A 159 2.10 2.22 22.24
N ASP A 160 1.29 1.71 23.17
CA ASP A 160 1.67 0.64 24.11
C ASP A 160 1.29 -0.77 23.60
N LEU A 161 0.60 -0.88 22.47
CA LEU A 161 0.12 -2.16 21.93
C LEU A 161 1.21 -2.87 21.12
N LYS A 162 1.45 -4.16 21.41
CA LYS A 162 2.42 -5.00 20.69
C LYS A 162 2.00 -5.17 19.22
N GLU A 163 2.94 -5.50 18.33
CA GLU A 163 2.68 -5.72 16.89
C GLU A 163 1.52 -6.71 16.63
N GLU A 164 1.40 -7.74 17.47
CA GLU A 164 0.30 -8.73 17.43
C GLU A 164 -1.07 -8.14 17.76
N GLU A 165 -1.11 -7.12 18.63
CA GLU A 165 -2.33 -6.45 19.09
C GLU A 165 -2.87 -5.46 18.05
N LYS A 166 -2.10 -5.16 17.00
CA LYS A 166 -2.54 -4.39 15.83
C LYS A 166 -3.33 -5.24 14.82
N ASN A 167 -3.45 -6.56 15.04
CA ASN A 167 -4.29 -7.39 14.18
C ASN A 167 -5.78 -7.24 14.58
N PRO A 168 -6.69 -6.90 13.63
CA PRO A 168 -8.10 -6.70 13.95
C PRO A 168 -8.78 -7.99 14.44
N ASP A 169 -8.32 -9.16 13.97
CA ASP A 169 -8.82 -10.45 14.43
C ASP A 169 -8.43 -10.78 15.87
N TRP A 170 -7.24 -10.36 16.29
CA TRP A 170 -6.79 -10.54 17.68
C TRP A 170 -7.63 -9.69 18.63
N LEU A 171 -7.87 -8.42 18.29
CA LEU A 171 -8.73 -7.52 19.09
C LEU A 171 -10.18 -8.00 19.13
N LYS A 172 -10.69 -8.53 18.01
CA LYS A 172 -12.01 -9.18 17.96
C LYS A 172 -12.09 -10.32 18.97
N GLU A 173 -11.07 -11.19 19.00
CA GLU A 173 -11.04 -12.33 19.90
C GLU A 173 -10.86 -11.92 21.36
N LYS A 174 -10.05 -10.88 21.64
CA LYS A 174 -9.95 -10.26 22.97
C LYS A 174 -11.31 -9.72 23.43
N GLY A 175 -12.02 -8.99 22.56
CA GLY A 175 -13.36 -8.51 22.82
C GLY A 175 -14.36 -9.63 23.09
N ASN A 176 -14.27 -10.75 22.35
CA ASN A 176 -15.12 -11.93 22.58
C ASN A 176 -14.87 -12.55 23.96
N LYS A 177 -13.60 -12.70 24.35
CA LYS A 177 -13.21 -13.21 25.68
C LYS A 177 -13.74 -12.29 26.79
N LEU A 178 -13.58 -10.97 26.65
CA LEU A 178 -14.09 -9.99 27.62
C LEU A 178 -15.62 -10.00 27.70
N PHE A 179 -16.30 -10.21 26.58
CA PHE A 179 -17.75 -10.37 26.55
C PHE A 179 -18.19 -11.63 27.30
N ALA A 180 -17.46 -12.74 27.13
CA ALA A 180 -17.73 -14.00 27.82
C ALA A 180 -17.47 -13.90 29.33
N THR A 181 -16.49 -13.12 29.77
CA THR A 181 -16.25 -12.83 31.20
C THR A 181 -17.23 -11.82 31.79
N GLY A 182 -18.12 -11.23 30.97
CA GLY A 182 -19.13 -10.27 31.40
C GLY A 182 -18.63 -8.83 31.53
N ASN A 183 -17.36 -8.55 31.20
CA ASN A 183 -16.83 -7.18 31.18
C ASN A 183 -17.16 -6.49 29.86
N TYR A 184 -18.38 -5.97 29.75
CA TYR A 184 -18.89 -5.37 28.53
C TYR A 184 -18.25 -4.02 28.17
N LEU A 185 -17.81 -3.24 29.16
CA LEU A 185 -17.15 -1.94 28.90
C LEU A 185 -15.79 -2.15 28.23
N ALA A 186 -14.94 -2.99 28.83
CA ALA A 186 -13.64 -3.31 28.25
C ALA A 186 -13.78 -4.01 26.88
N ALA A 187 -14.84 -4.80 26.68
CA ALA A 187 -15.13 -5.39 25.38
C ALA A 187 -15.46 -4.32 24.33
N VAL A 188 -16.26 -3.30 24.68
CA VAL A 188 -16.54 -2.16 23.79
C VAL A 188 -15.25 -1.44 23.41
N ASP A 189 -14.34 -1.20 24.36
CA ASP A 189 -13.07 -0.55 24.08
C ASP A 189 -12.19 -1.38 23.13
N ALA A 190 -12.10 -2.69 23.35
CA ALA A 190 -11.40 -3.59 22.44
C ALA A 190 -12.00 -3.57 21.02
N TYR A 191 -13.33 -3.56 20.88
CA TYR A 191 -13.98 -3.43 19.58
C TYR A 191 -13.81 -2.04 18.96
N ASN A 192 -13.77 -0.97 19.77
CA ASN A 192 -13.50 0.38 19.29
C ASN A 192 -12.11 0.47 18.67
N LEU A 193 -11.11 -0.11 19.34
CA LEU A 193 -9.75 -0.21 18.80
C LEU A 193 -9.74 -1.02 17.51
N ALA A 194 -10.42 -2.18 17.47
CA ALA A 194 -10.51 -3.01 16.27
C ALA A 194 -11.14 -2.29 15.08
N ILE A 195 -12.20 -1.50 15.32
CA ILE A 195 -12.91 -0.72 14.29
C ILE A 195 -12.02 0.39 13.75
N ARG A 196 -11.23 1.06 14.60
CA ARG A 196 -10.28 2.09 14.16
C ARG A 196 -9.24 1.52 13.20
N LEU A 197 -8.74 0.31 13.47
CA LEU A 197 -7.80 -0.38 12.59
C LEU A 197 -8.46 -0.84 11.29
N ASN A 198 -9.65 -1.48 11.37
CA ASN A 198 -10.39 -1.90 10.19
C ASN A 198 -11.89 -1.64 10.30
N ARG A 199 -12.34 -0.60 9.60
CA ARG A 199 -13.74 -0.16 9.58
C ARG A 199 -14.65 -1.01 8.69
N LYS A 200 -14.11 -1.94 7.90
CA LYS A 200 -14.85 -2.72 6.90
C LYS A 200 -15.39 -4.05 7.42
N ILE A 201 -15.04 -4.46 8.64
CA ILE A 201 -15.46 -5.76 9.19
C ILE A 201 -16.83 -5.60 9.90
N PRO A 202 -17.93 -6.16 9.36
CA PRO A 202 -19.26 -5.98 9.95
C PRO A 202 -19.42 -6.70 11.30
N LEU A 203 -18.68 -7.79 11.53
CA LEU A 203 -18.75 -8.54 12.78
C LEU A 203 -18.33 -7.71 14.01
N LEU A 204 -17.42 -6.74 13.84
CA LEU A 204 -16.95 -5.89 14.93
C LEU A 204 -18.10 -5.00 15.44
N TYR A 205 -18.80 -4.32 14.54
CA TYR A 205 -19.99 -3.51 14.88
C TYR A 205 -21.08 -4.38 15.48
N LEU A 206 -21.30 -5.56 14.92
CA LEU A 206 -22.32 -6.48 15.41
C LEU A 206 -22.03 -6.86 16.87
N ASN A 207 -20.79 -7.26 17.20
CA ASN A 207 -20.39 -7.63 18.55
C ASN A 207 -20.38 -6.43 19.51
N ARG A 208 -19.97 -5.24 19.05
CA ARG A 208 -20.09 -3.99 19.83
C ARG A 208 -21.55 -3.67 20.17
N ALA A 209 -22.48 -3.83 19.22
CA ALA A 209 -23.91 -3.67 19.46
C ALA A 209 -24.44 -4.62 20.54
N ALA A 210 -23.96 -5.87 20.57
CA ALA A 210 -24.34 -6.81 21.64
C ALA A 210 -23.85 -6.36 23.02
N CYS A 211 -22.65 -5.79 23.10
CA CYS A 211 -22.15 -5.19 24.35
C CYS A 211 -23.01 -4.00 24.77
N HIS A 212 -23.37 -3.13 23.81
CA HIS A 212 -24.24 -1.99 24.07
C HIS A 212 -25.65 -2.37 24.53
N LEU A 213 -26.23 -3.44 23.98
CA LEU A 213 -27.49 -4.00 24.49
C LEU A 213 -27.38 -4.44 25.95
N LYS A 214 -26.27 -5.09 26.34
CA LYS A 214 -26.03 -5.50 27.73
C LYS A 214 -25.83 -4.30 28.66
N LEU A 215 -25.21 -3.23 28.17
CA LEU A 215 -25.00 -1.98 28.89
C LEU A 215 -26.21 -1.03 28.85
N ARG A 216 -27.32 -1.40 28.20
CA ARG A 216 -28.49 -0.54 27.94
C ARG A 216 -28.19 0.76 27.17
N ASN A 217 -27.13 0.78 26.38
CA ASN A 217 -26.82 1.89 25.47
C ASN A 217 -27.57 1.69 24.14
N LEU A 218 -28.90 1.83 24.17
CA LEU A 218 -29.79 1.38 23.10
C LEU A 218 -29.59 2.15 21.78
N HIS A 219 -29.45 3.47 21.83
CA HIS A 219 -29.19 4.27 20.63
C HIS A 219 -27.90 3.87 19.90
N LYS A 220 -26.79 3.66 20.66
CA LYS A 220 -25.52 3.20 20.09
C LYS A 220 -25.64 1.79 19.51
N ALA A 221 -26.41 0.91 20.15
CA ALA A 221 -26.68 -0.43 19.61
C ALA A 221 -27.44 -0.38 18.27
N ILE A 222 -28.38 0.56 18.11
CA ILE A 222 -29.13 0.76 16.85
C ILE A 222 -28.20 1.28 15.75
N GLU A 223 -27.36 2.26 16.06
CA GLU A 223 -26.37 2.83 15.14
C GLU A 223 -25.41 1.74 14.64
N ASP A 224 -24.83 0.96 15.56
CA ASP A 224 -23.91 -0.14 15.24
C ASP A 224 -24.57 -1.25 14.41
N SER A 225 -25.79 -1.66 14.77
CA SER A 225 -26.53 -2.67 14.02
C SER A 225 -26.84 -2.18 12.60
N SER A 226 -27.18 -0.90 12.45
CA SER A 226 -27.47 -0.30 11.14
C SER A 226 -26.21 -0.20 10.28
N LYS A 227 -25.07 0.20 10.87
CA LYS A 227 -23.78 0.20 10.19
C LYS A 227 -23.35 -1.20 9.76
N ALA A 228 -23.58 -2.20 10.60
CA ALA A 228 -23.32 -3.60 10.25
C ALA A 228 -24.18 -4.02 9.04
N LEU A 229 -25.46 -3.65 8.99
CA LEU A 229 -26.35 -3.97 7.86
C LEU A 229 -25.91 -3.27 6.56
N GLU A 230 -25.47 -2.01 6.62
CA GLU A 230 -24.89 -1.31 5.45
C GLU A 230 -23.68 -2.06 4.89
N LEU A 231 -22.75 -2.48 5.76
CA LEU A 231 -21.56 -3.22 5.36
C LEU A 231 -21.85 -4.65 4.86
N LEU A 232 -23.01 -5.21 5.21
CA LEU A 232 -23.47 -6.53 4.78
C LEU A 232 -24.24 -6.49 3.45
N THR A 233 -24.24 -5.36 2.75
CA THR A 233 -24.74 -5.25 1.36
C THR A 233 -23.61 -5.54 0.37
N PRO A 234 -23.80 -6.39 -0.65
CA PRO A 234 -25.03 -7.08 -1.07
C PRO A 234 -25.41 -8.30 -0.19
N PRO A 235 -26.69 -8.70 -0.17
CA PRO A 235 -27.14 -9.88 0.56
C PRO A 235 -26.63 -11.16 -0.10
N VAL A 236 -25.78 -11.91 0.60
CA VAL A 236 -25.22 -13.20 0.17
C VAL A 236 -25.69 -14.31 1.13
N SER A 237 -25.61 -15.57 0.73
CA SER A 237 -25.88 -16.72 1.60
C SER A 237 -24.98 -16.73 2.85
N ASP A 238 -23.70 -16.47 2.66
CA ASP A 238 -22.69 -16.60 3.72
C ASP A 238 -22.88 -15.55 4.82
N ASN A 239 -23.34 -14.36 4.42
CA ASN A 239 -23.58 -13.25 5.33
C ASN A 239 -25.01 -13.24 5.91
N ALA A 240 -25.87 -14.20 5.52
CA ALA A 240 -27.25 -14.29 5.98
C ALA A 240 -27.36 -14.40 7.51
N SER A 241 -26.50 -15.22 8.14
CA SER A 241 -26.47 -15.38 9.60
C SER A 241 -26.11 -14.07 10.32
N ALA A 242 -25.15 -13.32 9.79
CA ALA A 242 -24.76 -12.03 10.35
C ALA A 242 -25.86 -10.96 10.17
N ARG A 243 -26.50 -10.91 8.99
CA ARG A 243 -27.62 -10.00 8.71
C ARG A 243 -28.80 -10.27 9.64
N MET A 244 -29.18 -11.54 9.80
CA MET A 244 -30.24 -11.93 10.73
C MET A 244 -29.92 -11.49 12.17
N LYS A 245 -28.69 -11.73 12.65
CA LYS A 245 -28.25 -11.26 13.97
C LYS A 245 -28.30 -9.73 14.11
N ALA A 246 -27.97 -8.99 13.05
CA ALA A 246 -28.01 -7.52 13.06
C ALA A 246 -29.45 -7.00 13.18
N HIS A 247 -30.38 -7.55 12.39
CA HIS A 247 -31.81 -7.24 12.51
C HIS A 247 -32.35 -7.57 13.90
N VAL A 248 -32.05 -8.76 14.45
CA VAL A 248 -32.49 -9.14 15.79
C VAL A 248 -31.95 -8.17 16.85
N ARG A 249 -30.66 -7.81 16.81
CA ARG A 249 -30.06 -6.88 17.79
C ARG A 249 -30.67 -5.49 17.70
N ARG A 250 -30.89 -4.98 16.48
CA ARG A 250 -31.56 -3.69 16.26
C ARG A 250 -33.00 -3.71 16.73
N GLY A 251 -33.75 -4.76 16.39
CA GLY A 251 -35.13 -4.95 16.83
C GLY A 251 -35.24 -5.05 18.35
N THR A 252 -34.34 -5.78 19.01
CA THR A 252 -34.28 -5.84 20.48
C THR A 252 -34.03 -4.44 21.08
N ALA A 253 -33.13 -3.65 20.50
CA ALA A 253 -32.87 -2.29 20.97
C ALA A 253 -34.11 -1.39 20.82
N PHE A 254 -34.82 -1.46 19.69
CA PHE A 254 -36.06 -0.73 19.48
C PHE A 254 -37.16 -1.14 20.47
N CYS A 255 -37.35 -2.43 20.71
CA CYS A 255 -38.32 -2.90 21.71
C CYS A 255 -37.98 -2.45 23.14
N GLN A 256 -36.69 -2.32 23.48
CA GLN A 256 -36.26 -1.77 24.77
C GLN A 256 -36.44 -0.25 24.87
N LEU A 257 -36.56 0.46 23.73
CA LEU A 257 -36.94 1.86 23.64
C LEU A 257 -38.46 2.05 23.47
N GLU A 258 -39.27 0.99 23.61
CA GLU A 258 -40.73 1.00 23.42
C GLU A 258 -41.19 1.31 21.99
N LEU A 259 -40.26 1.30 21.02
CA LEU A 259 -40.52 1.42 19.59
C LEU A 259 -40.85 0.04 19.00
N TYR A 260 -42.00 -0.51 19.40
CA TYR A 260 -42.38 -1.88 19.08
C TYR A 260 -42.68 -2.11 17.60
N VAL A 261 -43.18 -1.10 16.88
CA VAL A 261 -43.53 -1.23 15.46
C VAL A 261 -42.28 -1.40 14.60
N GLU A 262 -41.29 -0.54 14.81
CA GLU A 262 -39.97 -0.60 14.17
C GLU A 262 -39.23 -1.88 14.57
N GLY A 263 -39.31 -2.26 15.84
CA GLY A 263 -38.79 -3.53 16.33
C GLY A 263 -39.38 -4.72 15.59
N LEU A 264 -40.71 -4.78 15.44
CA LEU A 264 -41.39 -5.87 14.75
C LEU A 264 -40.95 -5.98 13.28
N GLN A 265 -40.78 -4.86 12.57
CA GLN A 265 -40.29 -4.85 11.19
C GLN A 265 -38.91 -5.51 11.07
N ASP A 266 -38.01 -5.24 12.01
CA ASP A 266 -36.68 -5.86 12.06
C ASP A 266 -36.77 -7.37 12.36
N TYR A 267 -37.63 -7.79 13.30
CA TYR A 267 -37.85 -9.21 13.57
C TYR A 267 -38.45 -9.94 12.36
N GLU A 268 -39.35 -9.31 11.62
CA GLU A 268 -39.91 -9.86 10.38
C GLU A 268 -38.86 -9.95 9.26
N ALA A 269 -37.98 -8.95 9.13
CA ALA A 269 -36.84 -9.01 8.23
C ALA A 269 -35.88 -10.16 8.60
N ALA A 270 -35.64 -10.40 9.90
CA ALA A 270 -34.85 -11.52 10.38
C ALA A 270 -35.50 -12.88 10.05
N LEU A 271 -36.83 -13.00 10.20
CA LEU A 271 -37.59 -14.20 9.86
C LEU A 271 -37.60 -14.49 8.35
N LYS A 272 -37.59 -13.46 7.50
CA LYS A 272 -37.44 -13.64 6.04
C LYS A 272 -36.09 -14.27 5.67
N ILE A 273 -35.03 -14.01 6.44
CA ILE A 273 -33.70 -14.59 6.20
C ILE A 273 -33.61 -16.02 6.73
N ASN A 274 -34.09 -16.26 7.95
CA ASN A 274 -34.14 -17.60 8.54
C ASN A 274 -35.51 -17.87 9.19
N PRO A 275 -36.46 -18.44 8.43
CA PRO A 275 -37.81 -18.73 8.92
C PRO A 275 -37.86 -19.81 10.00
N ALA A 276 -36.85 -20.67 10.10
CA ALA A 276 -36.85 -21.82 11.00
C ALA A 276 -36.47 -21.46 12.45
N ASN A 277 -36.11 -20.21 12.73
CA ASN A 277 -35.64 -19.81 14.05
C ASN A 277 -36.81 -19.56 15.02
N ALA A 278 -37.16 -20.60 15.79
CA ALA A 278 -38.23 -20.55 16.79
C ALA A 278 -38.04 -19.47 17.87
N PHE A 279 -36.81 -19.05 18.18
CA PHE A 279 -36.57 -17.99 19.18
C PHE A 279 -37.04 -16.64 18.65
N VAL A 280 -36.67 -16.30 17.41
CA VAL A 280 -37.05 -15.04 16.75
C VAL A 280 -38.56 -14.99 16.53
N GLN A 281 -39.18 -16.13 16.19
CA GLN A 281 -40.63 -16.23 16.05
C GLN A 281 -41.37 -15.95 17.37
N LYS A 282 -40.94 -16.59 18.47
CA LYS A 282 -41.53 -16.34 19.79
C LYS A 282 -41.40 -14.89 20.22
N ASP A 283 -40.26 -14.26 19.95
CA ASP A 283 -40.04 -12.85 20.29
C ASP A 283 -40.91 -11.92 19.41
N ALA A 284 -41.04 -12.21 18.11
CA ALA A 284 -41.96 -11.48 17.23
C ALA A 284 -43.43 -11.60 17.69
N GLU A 285 -43.86 -12.78 18.11
CA GLU A 285 -45.21 -13.02 18.64
C GLU A 285 -45.46 -12.21 19.93
N LYS A 286 -44.49 -12.18 20.86
CA LYS A 286 -44.58 -11.34 22.07
C LYS A 286 -44.71 -9.85 21.72
N ILE A 287 -43.96 -9.38 20.72
CA ILE A 287 -44.05 -7.98 20.29
C ILE A 287 -45.42 -7.69 19.69
N ARG A 288 -45.99 -8.61 18.90
CA ARG A 288 -47.35 -8.48 18.34
C ARG A 288 -48.41 -8.41 19.42
N THR A 289 -48.33 -9.22 20.48
CA THR A 289 -49.30 -9.16 21.58
C THR A 289 -49.18 -7.86 22.38
N ILE A 290 -47.98 -7.32 22.56
CA ILE A 290 -47.77 -6.00 23.19
C ILE A 290 -48.41 -4.90 22.35
N ILE A 291 -48.23 -4.92 21.02
CA ILE A 291 -48.83 -3.93 20.11
C ILE A 291 -50.37 -4.01 20.14
N GLN A 292 -50.94 -5.22 20.13
CA GLN A 292 -52.39 -5.40 20.22
C GLN A 292 -52.95 -4.96 21.58
N GLY A 293 -52.24 -5.26 22.68
CA GLY A 293 -52.63 -4.86 24.02
C GLY A 293 -52.54 -3.36 24.28
N THR A 294 -51.58 -2.67 23.65
CA THR A 294 -51.46 -1.19 23.73
C THR A 294 -52.55 -0.50 22.91
N ALA A 295 -52.90 -1.02 21.73
CA ALA A 295 -54.01 -0.51 20.93
C ALA A 295 -55.36 -0.58 21.68
N LEU A 296 -55.64 -1.69 22.36
CA LEU A 296 -56.86 -1.86 23.15
C LEU A 296 -56.97 -0.86 24.31
N LYS A 297 -55.85 -0.54 24.97
CA LYS A 297 -55.83 0.44 26.09
C LYS A 297 -55.96 1.90 25.65
N SER A 298 -55.72 2.21 24.37
CA SER A 298 -55.83 3.58 23.85
C SER A 298 -57.25 3.98 23.45
N HIS A 299 -58.20 3.05 23.47
CA HIS A 299 -59.60 3.26 23.08
C HIS A 299 -60.58 3.34 24.27
N ASP A 300 -60.11 3.18 25.51
CA ASP A 300 -60.85 3.39 26.76
C ASP A 300 -60.43 4.71 27.43
#